data_AF-A0A7W9IGV6-F1
#
_entry.id   AF-A0A7W9IGV6-F1
#
_cell.length_a   1.000
_cell.length_b   1.000
_cell.length_c   1.000
_cell.angle_alpha   90.00
_cell.angle_beta   90.00
_cell.angle_gamma   90.00
#
_symmetry.space_group_name_H-M   'P 1'
#
loop_
_entity.id
_entity.type
_entity.pdbx_description
1 polymer ?
#
loop_
_entity_poly.entity_id
_entity_poly.type
_entity_poly.pdbx_seq_one_letter_code
_entity_poly.pdbx_strand_id
1 'polypeptide(L)'
;MRVAVPAKADVPFWVRLTLLFVLALSTVIVHFNQNPELRPAEDLLSDLRAGGVTEVVYDRNWPAYGTLTWSHGPLSWSQARFDQPDDVWDPETTRLVPEALERRQEAFMSQVRAAADPSVEIVRSEGFRGMVGSPAYARWWEPFAPVAMAAEVLAWLLMLSRPDPRYGTRWAWFWMFLTGGSLVYVLLEPRPLWRGPHEALLPVPDRLDGTRGFAIAVAVLFGMAMVSA
;
A
#
# COMPACT_ATOMS: atom_id res chain seq x y z
N MET A 1 21.83 50.02 -7.82
CA MET A 1 20.42 49.79 -8.20
C MET A 1 20.05 48.38 -7.77
N ARG A 2 19.20 48.18 -6.75
CA ARG A 2 18.77 46.83 -6.33
C ARG A 2 17.55 46.46 -7.18
N VAL A 3 17.70 45.48 -8.06
CA VAL A 3 16.59 44.92 -8.84
C VAL A 3 15.75 44.07 -7.88
N ALA A 4 14.55 44.54 -7.56
CA ALA A 4 13.57 43.76 -6.82
C ALA A 4 13.08 42.64 -7.74
N VAL A 5 13.60 41.43 -7.55
CA VAL A 5 13.07 40.23 -8.23
C VAL A 5 11.72 39.92 -7.57
N PRO A 6 10.61 39.88 -8.32
CA PRO A 6 9.32 39.52 -7.75
C PRO A 6 9.42 38.12 -7.14
N ALA A 7 9.03 37.99 -5.88
CA ALA A 7 8.95 36.70 -5.22
C ALA A 7 8.03 35.80 -6.06
N LYS A 8 8.55 34.66 -6.54
CA LYS A 8 7.72 33.64 -7.20
C LYS A 8 6.54 33.33 -6.28
N ALA A 9 5.33 33.30 -6.85
CA ALA A 9 4.14 32.96 -6.10
C ALA A 9 4.33 31.58 -5.43
N ASP A 10 4.25 31.56 -4.11
CA ASP A 10 4.29 30.32 -3.33
C ASP A 10 3.07 29.45 -3.70
N VAL A 11 3.24 28.13 -3.66
CA VAL A 11 2.14 27.18 -3.83
C VAL A 11 1.03 27.51 -2.82
N PRO A 12 -0.24 27.63 -3.22
CA PRO A 12 -1.32 27.93 -2.28
C PRO A 12 -1.36 26.94 -1.11
N PHE A 13 -1.67 27.44 0.09
CA PHE A 13 -1.74 26.62 1.32
C PHE A 13 -2.69 25.42 1.16
N TRP A 14 -3.86 25.63 0.55
CA TRP A 14 -4.84 24.57 0.34
C TRP A 14 -4.35 23.45 -0.57
N VAL A 15 -3.61 23.78 -1.64
CA VAL A 15 -3.01 22.77 -2.54
C VAL A 15 -2.04 21.89 -1.77
N ARG A 16 -1.24 22.50 -0.90
CA ARG A 16 -0.30 21.80 -0.03
C ARG A 16 -1.02 20.88 0.97
N LEU A 17 -2.06 21.36 1.64
CA LEU A 17 -2.85 20.56 2.57
C LEU A 17 -3.55 19.38 1.87
N THR A 18 -4.11 19.60 0.69
CA THR A 18 -4.73 18.54 -0.12
C THR A 18 -3.71 17.48 -0.51
N LEU A 19 -2.51 17.88 -0.95
CA LEU A 19 -1.43 16.94 -1.27
C LEU A 19 -1.05 16.11 -0.05
N LEU A 20 -0.85 16.72 1.12
CA LEU A 20 -0.55 15.97 2.35
C LEU A 20 -1.64 14.98 2.69
N PHE A 21 -2.90 15.40 2.62
CA PHE A 21 -4.03 14.54 2.93
C PHE A 21 -4.07 13.32 2.00
N VAL A 22 -3.93 13.54 0.69
CA VAL A 22 -3.92 12.47 -0.32
C VAL A 22 -2.74 11.51 -0.09
N LEU A 23 -1.54 12.05 0.16
CA LEU A 23 -0.34 11.23 0.41
C LEU A 23 -0.47 10.42 1.71
N ALA A 24 -0.90 11.06 2.80
CA ALA A 24 -1.14 10.37 4.07
C ALA A 24 -2.20 9.28 3.95
N LEU A 25 -3.32 9.58 3.28
CA LEU A 25 -4.37 8.61 3.03
C LEU A 25 -3.86 7.44 2.18
N SER A 26 -3.03 7.72 1.16
CA SER A 26 -2.39 6.68 0.34
C SER A 26 -1.53 5.74 1.17
N THR A 27 -0.67 6.28 2.05
CA THR A 27 0.18 5.48 2.95
C THR A 27 -0.65 4.63 3.88
N VAL A 28 -1.73 5.17 4.46
CA VAL A 28 -2.65 4.43 5.34
C VAL A 28 -3.30 3.29 4.57
N ILE A 29 -3.88 3.55 3.38
CA ILE A 29 -4.53 2.53 2.56
C ILE A 29 -3.55 1.43 2.19
N VAL A 30 -2.34 1.77 1.74
CA VAL A 30 -1.30 0.81 1.39
C VAL A 30 -0.95 -0.04 2.61
N HIS A 31 -0.60 0.58 3.74
CA HIS A 31 -0.10 -0.13 4.91
C HIS A 31 -1.13 -1.09 5.52
N PHE A 32 -2.40 -0.67 5.64
CA PHE A 32 -3.45 -1.51 6.22
C PHE A 32 -3.92 -2.64 5.30
N ASN A 33 -3.76 -2.51 3.98
CA ASN A 33 -4.28 -3.50 3.02
C ASN A 33 -3.19 -4.36 2.36
N GLN A 34 -1.91 -4.01 2.50
CA GLN A 34 -0.83 -4.73 1.83
C GLN A 34 -0.56 -6.09 2.47
N ASN A 35 -0.68 -6.22 3.79
CA ASN A 35 -0.40 -7.45 4.54
C ASN A 35 -1.60 -7.84 5.42
N PRO A 36 -2.67 -8.43 4.85
CA PRO A 36 -3.77 -8.97 5.65
C PRO A 36 -3.26 -10.06 6.61
N GLU A 37 -3.96 -10.22 7.74
CA GLU A 37 -3.57 -11.18 8.78
C GLU A 37 -3.67 -12.62 8.24
N LEU A 38 -2.60 -13.41 8.42
CA LEU A 38 -2.55 -14.81 7.98
C LEU A 38 -3.22 -15.75 8.98
N ARG A 39 -4.38 -16.30 8.61
CA ARG A 39 -5.22 -17.19 9.43
C ARG A 39 -5.49 -18.53 8.73
N PRO A 40 -5.71 -19.64 9.45
CA PRO A 40 -6.09 -20.92 8.83
C PRO A 40 -7.31 -20.78 7.91
N ALA A 41 -7.43 -21.60 6.87
CA ALA A 41 -8.57 -21.52 5.96
C ALA A 41 -9.89 -21.91 6.65
N GLU A 42 -9.83 -22.72 7.70
CA GLU A 42 -10.97 -23.16 8.50
C GLU A 42 -11.61 -22.00 9.28
N ASP A 43 -10.82 -20.99 9.64
CA ASP A 43 -11.29 -19.79 10.32
C ASP A 43 -12.30 -19.02 9.49
N LEU A 44 -12.16 -19.02 8.16
CA LEU A 44 -13.15 -18.42 7.25
C LEU A 44 -14.54 -19.01 7.49
N LEU A 45 -14.65 -20.34 7.64
CA LEU A 45 -15.94 -20.99 7.88
C LEU A 45 -16.52 -20.61 9.25
N SER A 46 -15.67 -20.39 10.26
CA SER A 46 -16.11 -19.89 11.56
C SER A 46 -16.60 -18.44 11.46
N ASP A 47 -15.85 -17.57 10.79
CA ASP A 47 -16.17 -16.16 10.63
C ASP A 47 -17.44 -15.94 9.80
N LEU A 48 -17.66 -16.77 8.76
CA LEU A 48 -18.90 -16.76 7.96
C LEU A 48 -20.12 -17.10 8.82
N ARG A 49 -20.02 -18.15 9.66
CA ARG A 49 -21.10 -18.53 10.58
C ARG A 49 -21.36 -17.47 11.65
N ALA A 50 -20.33 -16.70 12.04
CA ALA A 50 -20.48 -15.58 12.94
C ALA A 50 -21.14 -14.35 12.29
N GLY A 51 -21.33 -14.36 10.96
CA GLY A 51 -21.97 -13.26 10.22
C GLY A 51 -21.10 -12.01 10.07
N GLY A 52 -19.79 -12.13 10.31
CA GLY A 52 -18.87 -11.00 10.28
C GLY A 52 -18.23 -10.73 8.92
N VAL A 53 -18.40 -11.64 7.95
CA VAL A 53 -17.74 -11.58 6.65
C VAL A 53 -18.63 -10.89 5.63
N THR A 54 -18.11 -9.91 4.90
CA THR A 54 -18.85 -9.19 3.85
C THR A 54 -18.45 -9.63 2.43
N GLU A 55 -17.20 -10.08 2.27
CA GLU A 55 -16.65 -10.44 0.96
C GLU A 55 -15.62 -11.56 1.11
N VAL A 56 -15.61 -12.50 0.17
CA VAL A 56 -14.62 -13.57 0.04
C VAL A 56 -14.05 -13.53 -1.37
N VAL A 57 -12.74 -13.30 -1.49
CA VAL A 57 -12.05 -13.27 -2.77
C VAL A 57 -11.03 -14.38 -2.82
N TYR A 58 -11.08 -15.20 -3.87
CA TYR A 58 -10.15 -16.31 -4.04
C TYR A 58 -9.58 -16.37 -5.46
N ASP A 59 -8.30 -16.70 -5.56
CA ASP A 59 -7.57 -16.85 -6.81
C ASP A 59 -7.88 -18.19 -7.47
N ARG A 60 -7.82 -18.23 -8.80
CA ARG A 60 -7.94 -19.47 -9.58
C ARG A 60 -6.96 -20.56 -9.14
N ASN A 61 -5.78 -20.19 -8.67
CA ASN A 61 -4.71 -21.11 -8.30
C ASN A 61 -4.67 -21.44 -6.80
N TRP A 62 -5.60 -20.93 -6.00
CA TRP A 62 -5.74 -21.33 -4.60
C TRP A 62 -6.36 -22.73 -4.51
N PRO A 63 -5.91 -23.64 -3.62
CA PRO A 63 -4.86 -23.48 -2.59
C PRO A 63 -3.41 -23.76 -3.01
N ALA A 64 -3.10 -24.05 -4.28
CA ALA A 64 -1.75 -24.42 -4.69
C ALA A 64 -0.71 -23.29 -4.51
N TYR A 65 -0.98 -22.11 -5.10
CA TYR A 65 -0.11 -20.93 -4.99
C TYR A 65 -0.87 -19.59 -5.14
N GLY A 66 -2.20 -19.65 -5.26
CA GLY A 66 -3.06 -18.47 -5.26
C GLY A 66 -3.52 -18.09 -3.84
N THR A 67 -4.15 -16.93 -3.69
CA THR A 67 -4.63 -16.43 -2.40
C THR A 67 -6.11 -16.71 -2.18
N LEU A 68 -6.50 -16.89 -0.92
CA LEU A 68 -7.88 -16.80 -0.46
C LEU A 68 -7.90 -15.73 0.62
N THR A 69 -8.74 -14.72 0.47
CA THR A 69 -8.88 -13.60 1.40
C THR A 69 -10.33 -13.34 1.70
N TRP A 70 -10.63 -12.82 2.87
CA TRP A 70 -11.97 -12.42 3.24
C TRP A 70 -11.96 -11.13 4.06
N SER A 71 -13.04 -10.38 3.94
CA SER A 71 -13.21 -9.06 4.53
C SER A 71 -14.22 -9.10 5.67
N HIS A 72 -13.90 -8.44 6.79
CA HIS A 72 -14.82 -8.16 7.91
C HIS A 72 -15.37 -6.72 7.88
N GLY A 73 -15.15 -6.02 6.76
CA GLY A 73 -15.44 -4.61 6.60
C GLY A 73 -14.43 -3.91 5.68
N PRO A 74 -14.61 -2.61 5.40
CA PRO A 74 -13.90 -1.91 4.34
C PRO A 74 -12.37 -1.95 4.48
N LEU A 75 -11.84 -1.99 5.70
CA LEU A 75 -10.40 -1.91 5.99
C LEU A 75 -9.86 -3.13 6.75
N SER A 76 -10.66 -4.17 6.95
CA SER A 76 -10.25 -5.36 7.72
C SER A 76 -10.32 -6.58 6.83
N TRP A 77 -9.15 -7.17 6.58
CA TRP A 77 -8.99 -8.30 5.69
C TRP A 77 -8.12 -9.36 6.35
N SER A 78 -8.55 -10.60 6.22
CA SER A 78 -7.81 -11.79 6.58
C SER A 78 -7.41 -12.54 5.31
N GLN A 79 -6.30 -13.24 5.38
CA GLN A 79 -5.80 -14.09 4.31
C GLN A 79 -5.60 -15.51 4.83
N ALA A 80 -6.05 -16.49 4.05
CA ALA A 80 -5.82 -17.88 4.35
C ALA A 80 -4.31 -18.17 4.31
N ARG A 81 -3.79 -18.78 5.36
CA ARG A 81 -2.44 -19.30 5.41
C ARG A 81 -2.28 -20.38 4.34
N PHE A 82 -1.12 -20.36 3.71
CA PHE A 82 -0.74 -21.32 2.70
C PHE A 82 -0.24 -22.60 3.36
N ASP A 83 -1.06 -23.64 3.35
CA ASP A 83 -0.60 -25.01 3.51
C ASP A 83 -0.70 -25.66 2.14
N GLN A 84 0.44 -25.86 1.47
CA GLN A 84 0.49 -26.47 0.13
C GLN A 84 -0.05 -27.89 0.22
N PRO A 85 -1.18 -28.20 -0.43
CA PRO A 85 -1.75 -29.53 -0.34
C PRO A 85 -0.91 -30.50 -1.18
N ASP A 86 -0.44 -31.61 -0.61
CA ASP A 86 0.30 -32.62 -1.38
C ASP A 86 -0.56 -33.28 -2.47
N ASP A 87 -1.89 -33.28 -2.33
CA ASP A 87 -2.83 -33.93 -3.24
C ASP A 87 -3.10 -33.17 -4.54
N VAL A 88 -2.64 -31.93 -4.67
CA VAL A 88 -2.78 -31.14 -5.92
C VAL A 88 -1.52 -31.19 -6.79
N TRP A 89 -0.45 -31.83 -6.32
CA TRP A 89 0.80 -31.96 -7.05
C TRP A 89 1.03 -33.42 -7.47
N ASP A 90 1.54 -33.60 -8.68
CA ASP A 90 2.03 -34.89 -9.14
C ASP A 90 3.32 -35.25 -8.38
N PRO A 91 3.37 -36.38 -7.65
CA PRO A 91 4.52 -36.75 -6.83
C PRO A 91 5.79 -37.05 -7.65
N GLU A 92 5.65 -37.41 -8.93
CA GLU A 92 6.79 -37.73 -9.81
C GLU A 92 7.30 -36.47 -10.51
N THR A 93 6.39 -35.62 -10.98
CA THR A 93 6.75 -34.46 -11.83
C THR A 93 6.79 -33.14 -11.08
N THR A 94 6.29 -33.07 -9.84
CA THR A 94 6.10 -31.84 -9.06
C THR A 94 5.27 -30.79 -9.84
N ARG A 95 4.46 -31.24 -10.80
CA ARG A 95 3.58 -30.35 -11.58
C ARG A 95 2.23 -30.28 -10.89
N LEU A 96 1.63 -29.09 -10.96
CA LEU A 96 0.27 -28.88 -10.52
C LEU A 96 -0.66 -29.75 -11.38
N VAL A 97 -1.55 -30.50 -10.74
CA VAL A 97 -2.61 -31.29 -11.38
C VAL A 97 -3.89 -30.43 -11.38
N PRO A 98 -4.27 -29.80 -12.50
CA PRO A 98 -5.37 -28.84 -12.52
C PRO A 98 -6.70 -29.43 -12.05
N GLU A 99 -6.99 -30.67 -12.41
CA GLU A 99 -8.25 -31.34 -12.05
C GLU A 99 -8.34 -31.63 -10.54
N ALA A 100 -7.20 -31.93 -9.90
CA ALA A 100 -7.14 -32.13 -8.45
C ALA A 100 -7.34 -30.80 -7.71
N LEU A 101 -6.69 -29.73 -8.22
CA LEU A 101 -6.86 -28.38 -7.70
C LEU A 101 -8.31 -27.92 -7.79
N GLU A 102 -8.93 -28.02 -8.97
CA GLU A 102 -10.31 -27.60 -9.19
C GLU A 102 -11.29 -28.36 -8.28
N ARG A 103 -11.11 -29.68 -8.13
CA ARG A 103 -11.94 -30.50 -7.24
C ARG A 103 -11.83 -30.05 -5.78
N ARG A 104 -10.61 -29.80 -5.30
CA ARG A 104 -10.36 -29.35 -3.92
C ARG A 104 -10.95 -27.97 -3.69
N GLN A 105 -10.74 -27.06 -4.64
CA GLN A 105 -11.29 -25.71 -4.62
C GLN A 105 -12.82 -25.74 -4.58
N GLU A 106 -13.46 -26.54 -5.45
CA GLU A 106 -14.92 -26.66 -5.49
C GLU A 106 -15.48 -27.26 -4.20
N ALA A 107 -14.83 -28.30 -3.66
CA ALA A 107 -15.22 -28.91 -2.39
C ALA A 107 -15.18 -27.90 -1.23
N PHE A 108 -14.13 -27.10 -1.13
CA PHE A 108 -14.03 -26.06 -0.09
C PHE A 108 -15.02 -24.92 -0.33
N MET A 109 -15.12 -24.41 -1.56
CA MET A 109 -16.03 -23.32 -1.89
C MET A 109 -17.50 -23.72 -1.76
N SER A 110 -17.84 -25.01 -1.87
CA SER A 110 -19.18 -25.51 -1.54
C SER A 110 -19.51 -25.31 -0.06
N GLN A 111 -18.55 -25.52 0.85
CA GLN A 111 -18.70 -25.30 2.28
C GLN A 111 -18.78 -23.80 2.61
N VAL A 112 -17.97 -22.98 1.94
CA VAL A 112 -18.02 -21.52 2.06
C VAL A 112 -19.41 -21.00 1.68
N ARG A 113 -19.94 -21.40 0.52
CA ARG A 113 -21.28 -20.98 0.08
C ARG A 113 -22.39 -21.47 1.01
N ALA A 114 -22.24 -22.64 1.61
CA ALA A 114 -23.19 -23.17 2.58
C ALA A 114 -23.16 -22.43 3.93
N ALA A 115 -22.00 -21.89 4.32
CA ALA A 115 -21.82 -21.15 5.56
C ALA A 115 -22.10 -19.64 5.40
N ALA A 116 -22.06 -19.11 4.17
CA ALA A 116 -22.22 -17.70 3.87
C ALA A 116 -23.68 -17.24 3.95
N ASP A 117 -23.90 -16.05 4.49
CA ASP A 117 -25.15 -15.31 4.31
C ASP A 117 -25.32 -14.93 2.82
N PRO A 118 -26.54 -14.89 2.26
CA PRO A 118 -26.80 -14.36 0.93
C PRO A 118 -26.20 -12.97 0.63
N SER A 119 -25.92 -12.15 1.65
CA SER A 119 -25.28 -10.84 1.49
C SER A 119 -23.77 -10.90 1.25
N VAL A 120 -23.12 -12.05 1.47
CA VAL A 120 -21.68 -12.20 1.31
C VAL A 120 -21.33 -12.30 -0.16
N GLU A 121 -20.52 -11.37 -0.65
CA GLU A 121 -20.04 -11.40 -2.03
C GLU A 121 -18.88 -12.39 -2.16
N ILE A 122 -19.01 -13.38 -3.04
CA ILE A 122 -17.96 -14.38 -3.29
C ILE A 122 -17.41 -14.18 -4.70
N VAL A 123 -16.19 -13.68 -4.80
CA VAL A 123 -15.54 -13.30 -6.06
C VAL A 123 -14.40 -14.26 -6.37
N ARG A 124 -14.42 -14.84 -7.58
CA ARG A 124 -13.26 -15.54 -8.14
C ARG A 124 -12.39 -14.55 -8.90
N SER A 125 -11.13 -14.45 -8.53
CA SER A 125 -10.12 -13.68 -9.25
C SER A 125 -9.37 -14.59 -10.24
N GLU A 126 -9.17 -14.12 -11.46
CA GLU A 126 -8.48 -14.85 -12.55
C GLU A 126 -6.96 -15.00 -12.33
N GLY A 127 -6.43 -14.48 -11.23
CA GLY A 127 -5.00 -14.35 -11.04
C GLY A 127 -4.66 -12.91 -10.73
N PHE A 128 -4.06 -12.67 -9.57
CA PHE A 128 -3.53 -11.36 -9.25
C PHE A 128 -2.40 -11.01 -10.25
N ARG A 129 -2.66 -10.06 -11.17
CA ARG A 129 -1.72 -9.62 -12.22
C ARG A 129 -0.53 -8.86 -11.60
N GLY A 130 0.38 -9.58 -10.98
CA GLY A 130 1.79 -9.20 -10.79
C GLY A 130 2.11 -7.90 -10.03
N MET A 131 1.15 -7.14 -9.49
CA MET A 131 1.42 -5.91 -8.74
C MET A 131 0.91 -5.99 -7.30
N VAL A 132 1.77 -6.53 -6.44
CA VAL A 132 1.86 -6.34 -4.97
C VAL A 132 0.56 -5.88 -4.28
N GLY A 133 -0.15 -6.81 -3.62
CA GLY A 133 -1.25 -6.48 -2.71
C GLY A 133 -2.30 -7.58 -2.54
N SER A 134 -3.13 -7.47 -1.50
CA SER A 134 -4.33 -8.30 -1.35
C SER A 134 -5.47 -7.80 -2.27
N PRO A 135 -6.56 -8.57 -2.46
CA PRO A 135 -7.76 -8.06 -3.14
C PRO A 135 -8.34 -6.79 -2.49
N ALA A 136 -8.18 -6.64 -1.17
CA ALA A 136 -8.47 -5.41 -0.43
C ALA A 136 -7.72 -4.21 -1.01
N TYR A 137 -6.42 -4.42 -1.21
CA TYR A 137 -5.54 -3.41 -1.76
C TYR A 137 -6.03 -3.05 -3.16
N ALA A 138 -6.30 -4.02 -4.04
CA ALA A 138 -6.79 -3.72 -5.39
C ALA A 138 -8.10 -2.90 -5.37
N ARG A 139 -9.08 -3.28 -4.54
CA ARG A 139 -10.39 -2.60 -4.46
C ARG A 139 -10.27 -1.11 -4.14
N TRP A 140 -9.42 -0.75 -3.18
CA TRP A 140 -9.23 0.65 -2.78
C TRP A 140 -8.17 1.37 -3.60
N TRP A 141 -7.11 0.66 -3.94
CA TRP A 141 -5.95 1.21 -4.63
C TRP A 141 -6.25 1.45 -6.10
N GLU A 142 -6.85 0.52 -6.85
CA GLU A 142 -7.08 0.71 -8.30
C GLU A 142 -7.78 2.05 -8.65
N PRO A 143 -8.90 2.43 -8.01
CA PRO A 143 -9.54 3.71 -8.29
C PRO A 143 -8.75 4.92 -7.76
N PHE A 144 -8.00 4.74 -6.68
CA PHE A 144 -7.27 5.83 -6.00
C PHE A 144 -5.85 6.04 -6.54
N ALA A 145 -5.26 5.01 -7.13
CA ALA A 145 -3.87 4.97 -7.59
C ALA A 145 -3.55 6.09 -8.59
N PRO A 146 -4.40 6.43 -9.58
CA PRO A 146 -4.11 7.55 -10.47
C PRO A 146 -3.98 8.88 -9.72
N VAL A 147 -4.83 9.11 -8.70
CA VAL A 147 -4.81 10.34 -7.89
C VAL A 147 -3.59 10.35 -6.98
N ALA A 148 -3.31 9.23 -6.31
CA ALA A 148 -2.11 9.08 -5.48
C ALA A 148 -0.83 9.30 -6.30
N MET A 149 -0.73 8.67 -7.48
CA MET A 149 0.40 8.86 -8.39
C MET A 149 0.52 10.27 -8.93
N ALA A 150 -0.60 10.92 -9.28
CA ALA A 150 -0.57 12.33 -9.68
C ALA A 150 -0.09 13.24 -8.54
N ALA A 151 -0.54 12.99 -7.30
CA ALA A 151 -0.10 13.71 -6.12
C ALA A 151 1.39 13.50 -5.83
N GLU A 152 1.87 12.25 -5.97
CA GLU A 152 3.27 11.85 -5.80
C GLU A 152 4.15 12.55 -6.85
N VAL A 153 3.79 12.47 -8.14
CA VAL A 153 4.49 13.17 -9.23
C VAL A 153 4.47 14.68 -9.04
N LEU A 154 3.33 15.26 -8.63
CA LEU A 154 3.24 16.69 -8.39
C LEU A 154 4.13 17.12 -7.21
N ALA A 155 4.13 16.36 -6.11
CA ALA A 155 5.03 16.58 -4.99
C ALA A 155 6.48 16.54 -5.46
N TRP A 156 6.87 15.53 -6.24
CA TRP A 156 8.22 15.41 -6.81
C TRP A 156 8.61 16.61 -7.71
N LEU A 157 7.72 17.04 -8.60
CA LEU A 157 7.96 18.20 -9.46
C LEU A 157 8.10 19.51 -8.65
N LEU A 158 7.29 19.68 -7.61
CA LEU A 158 7.41 20.80 -6.68
C LEU A 158 8.75 20.78 -5.93
N MET A 159 9.24 19.60 -5.55
CA MET A 159 10.56 19.46 -4.94
C MET A 159 11.68 19.87 -5.90
N LEU A 160 11.66 19.38 -7.14
CA LEU A 160 12.72 19.65 -8.13
C LEU A 160 12.75 21.09 -8.63
N SER A 161 11.58 21.70 -8.79
CA SER A 161 11.44 23.05 -9.32
C SER A 161 11.78 24.15 -8.32
N ARG A 162 11.85 23.83 -7.02
CA ARG A 162 12.27 24.81 -6.01
C ARG A 162 13.77 25.08 -6.09
N PRO A 163 14.19 26.35 -6.20
CA PRO A 163 15.60 26.72 -6.27
C PRO A 163 16.36 26.46 -4.97
N ASP A 164 15.66 26.32 -3.84
CA ASP A 164 16.28 26.28 -2.52
C ASP A 164 15.72 25.15 -1.63
N PRO A 165 15.98 23.87 -1.94
CA PRO A 165 15.55 22.76 -1.11
C PRO A 165 16.34 22.80 0.22
N ARG A 166 15.68 23.13 1.33
CA ARG A 166 16.38 23.51 2.59
C ARG A 166 16.98 22.35 3.36
N TYR A 167 16.35 21.18 3.40
CA TYR A 167 16.82 20.05 4.22
C TYR A 167 17.61 19.02 3.43
N GLY A 168 17.68 19.14 2.11
CA GLY A 168 18.28 18.12 1.27
C GLY A 168 18.71 18.68 -0.07
N THR A 169 19.81 18.21 -0.63
CA THR A 169 20.08 18.39 -2.07
C THR A 169 18.98 17.71 -2.88
N ARG A 170 18.82 18.09 -4.17
CA ARG A 170 17.86 17.41 -5.08
C ARG A 170 18.03 15.88 -5.07
N TRP A 171 19.27 15.42 -4.94
CA TRP A 171 19.62 14.01 -4.87
C TRP A 171 19.25 13.36 -3.54
N ALA A 172 19.36 14.06 -2.41
CA ALA A 172 18.92 13.53 -1.12
C ALA A 172 17.41 13.22 -1.13
N TRP A 173 16.63 14.11 -1.75
CA TRP A 173 15.19 13.96 -1.91
C TRP A 173 14.81 12.88 -2.91
N PHE A 174 15.53 12.79 -4.03
CA PHE A 174 15.37 11.69 -4.99
C PHE A 174 15.43 10.32 -4.29
N TRP A 175 16.41 10.11 -3.42
CA TRP A 175 16.57 8.85 -2.70
C TRP A 175 15.45 8.58 -1.70
N MET A 176 15.05 9.57 -0.91
CA MET A 176 13.95 9.37 0.05
C MET A 176 12.61 9.12 -0.66
N PHE A 177 12.38 9.75 -1.81
CA PHE A 177 11.16 9.57 -2.59
C PHE A 177 11.01 8.14 -3.12
N LEU A 178 12.10 7.49 -3.56
CA LEU A 178 12.08 6.10 -4.00
C LEU A 178 11.65 5.12 -2.89
N THR A 179 11.71 5.54 -1.62
CA THR A 179 11.30 4.74 -0.46
C THR A 179 9.93 5.16 0.10
N GLY A 180 9.15 5.99 -0.61
CA GLY A 180 7.86 6.53 -0.12
C GLY A 180 8.00 7.77 0.77
N GLY A 181 9.14 8.47 0.69
CA GLY A 181 9.47 9.63 1.53
C GLY A 181 8.83 10.95 1.12
N SER A 182 7.85 10.95 0.22
CA SER A 182 7.09 12.16 -0.14
C SER A 182 6.34 12.74 1.07
N LEU A 183 5.85 11.87 1.95
CA LEU A 183 5.23 12.23 3.22
C LEU A 183 6.25 12.85 4.19
N VAL A 184 7.46 12.27 4.25
CA VAL A 184 8.59 12.82 5.04
C VAL A 184 8.98 14.22 4.54
N TYR A 185 9.02 14.44 3.23
CA TYR A 185 9.28 15.76 2.66
C TYR A 185 8.25 16.80 3.13
N VAL A 186 6.97 16.44 3.04
CA VAL A 186 5.87 17.31 3.42
C VAL A 186 5.92 17.64 4.91
N LEU A 187 6.18 16.64 5.77
CA LEU A 187 6.27 16.82 7.22
C LEU A 187 7.46 17.69 7.62
N LEU A 188 8.58 17.58 6.87
CA LEU A 188 9.81 18.29 7.15
C LEU A 188 9.90 19.66 6.46
N GLU A 189 8.87 20.15 5.77
CA GLU A 189 8.94 21.51 5.18
C GLU A 189 9.15 22.59 6.28
N PRO A 190 9.92 23.66 6.01
CA PRO A 190 10.18 24.74 6.98
C PRO A 190 8.92 25.45 7.47
N ARG A 191 7.90 25.47 6.62
CA ARG A 191 6.51 25.71 7.00
C ARG A 191 5.82 24.36 6.89
N PRO A 192 5.80 23.56 7.96
CA PRO A 192 5.08 22.31 7.92
C PRO A 192 3.65 22.60 7.46
N LEU A 193 3.05 21.72 6.66
CA LEU A 193 1.81 22.08 5.95
C LEU A 193 0.61 22.31 6.86
N TRP A 194 0.73 21.98 8.15
CA TRP A 194 -0.25 22.32 9.19
C TRP A 194 -0.04 23.69 9.84
N ARG A 195 1.05 24.40 9.52
CA ARG A 195 1.37 25.73 10.07
C ARG A 195 0.97 26.86 9.14
N GLY A 196 0.37 27.88 9.73
CA GLY A 196 -0.15 29.04 9.00
C GLY A 196 0.97 29.89 8.39
N PRO A 197 0.67 30.68 7.34
CA PRO A 197 1.67 31.53 6.67
C PRO A 197 2.32 32.58 7.59
N HIS A 198 1.79 32.80 8.79
CA HIS A 198 2.19 33.85 9.73
C HIS A 198 2.90 33.30 10.98
N GLU A 199 3.11 31.99 11.09
CA GLU A 199 3.85 31.39 12.20
C GLU A 199 5.37 31.44 11.97
N ALA A 200 6.12 31.61 13.07
CA ALA A 200 7.58 31.71 13.05
C ALA A 200 8.21 30.42 12.49
N LEU A 201 9.18 30.59 11.58
CA LEU A 201 9.93 29.49 10.98
C LEU A 201 10.78 28.79 12.05
N LEU A 202 10.86 27.46 11.99
CA LEU A 202 11.78 26.70 12.82
C LEU A 202 13.24 27.00 12.42
N PRO A 203 14.20 26.88 13.36
CA PRO A 203 15.62 26.96 13.04
C PRO A 203 15.99 25.95 11.95
N VAL A 204 16.83 26.36 11.00
CA VAL A 204 17.22 25.55 9.84
C VAL A 204 18.34 24.58 10.25
N PRO A 205 18.12 23.26 10.24
CA PRO A 205 19.18 22.27 10.47
C PRO A 205 20.14 22.18 9.28
N ASP A 206 21.28 21.53 9.48
CA ASP A 206 22.23 21.24 8.40
C ASP A 206 21.56 20.48 7.23
N ARG A 207 21.91 20.87 6.00
CA ARG A 207 21.40 20.24 4.77
C ARG A 207 21.82 18.76 4.68
N LEU A 208 20.88 17.87 4.40
CA LEU A 208 21.18 16.50 3.96
C LEU A 208 21.80 16.54 2.55
N ASP A 209 23.03 16.08 2.42
CA ASP A 209 23.58 15.79 1.10
C ASP A 209 22.94 14.50 0.52
N GLY A 210 23.23 14.23 -0.76
CA GLY A 210 22.72 13.05 -1.44
C GLY A 210 23.08 11.74 -0.73
N THR A 211 24.26 11.69 -0.12
CA THR A 211 24.78 10.51 0.59
C THR A 211 24.00 10.23 1.86
N ARG A 212 23.71 11.26 2.66
CA ARG A 212 22.88 11.15 3.87
C ARG A 212 21.45 10.78 3.52
N GLY A 213 20.88 11.38 2.47
CA GLY A 213 19.56 11.02 1.96
C GLY A 213 19.47 9.56 1.53
N PHE A 214 20.48 9.06 0.80
CA PHE A 214 20.60 7.66 0.42
C PHE A 214 20.71 6.73 1.64
N ALA A 215 21.57 7.06 2.61
CA ALA A 215 21.74 6.25 3.81
C ALA A 215 20.45 6.14 4.64
N ILE A 216 19.71 7.23 4.79
CA ILE A 216 18.40 7.24 5.47
C ILE A 216 17.39 6.38 4.70
N ALA A 217 17.32 6.52 3.38
CA ALA A 217 16.43 5.73 2.53
C ALA A 217 16.70 4.23 2.69
N VAL A 218 17.98 3.81 2.64
CA VAL A 218 18.39 2.42 2.87
C VAL A 218 18.03 1.96 4.29
N ALA A 219 18.29 2.78 5.31
CA ALA A 219 17.99 2.42 6.70
C ALA A 219 16.48 2.26 6.94
N VAL A 220 15.65 3.14 6.36
CA VAL A 220 14.18 3.04 6.43
C VAL A 220 13.69 1.79 5.71
N LEU A 221 14.19 1.52 4.51
CA LEU A 221 13.79 0.35 3.73
C LEU A 221 14.21 -0.96 4.42
N PHE A 222 15.40 -1.01 5.01
CA PHE A 222 15.88 -2.15 5.79
C PHE A 222 15.07 -2.34 7.09
N GLY A 223 14.79 -1.24 7.81
CA GLY A 223 13.96 -1.28 9.02
C GLY A 223 12.55 -1.79 8.74
N MET A 224 11.94 -1.36 7.64
CA MET A 224 10.63 -1.88 7.22
C MET A 224 10.69 -3.36 6.87
N ALA A 225 11.73 -3.81 6.13
CA ALA A 225 11.90 -5.22 5.78
C ALA A 225 12.04 -6.13 7.01
N MET A 226 12.74 -5.67 8.05
CA MET A 226 12.93 -6.43 9.30
C MET A 226 11.65 -6.53 10.15
N VAL A 227 10.73 -5.56 10.07
CA VAL A 227 9.43 -5.64 10.78
C VAL A 227 8.48 -6.60 10.06
N SER A 228 8.64 -6.79 8.76
CA SER A 228 7.82 -7.67 7.94
C SER A 228 8.33 -9.11 7.80
N ALA A 229 9.51 -9.42 8.35
CA ALA A 229 10.13 -10.75 8.31
C ALA A 229 9.85 -11.54 9.60
#